data_AF-X1QUJ6-F1
#
_entry.id   AF-X1QUJ6-F1
#
_cell.length_a   1.000
_cell.length_b   1.000
_cell.length_c   1.000
_cell.angle_alpha   90.00
_cell.angle_beta   90.00
_cell.angle_gamma   90.00
#
_symmetry.space_group_name_H-M   'P 1'
#
loop_
_entity.id
_entity.type
_entity.pdbx_description
1 polymer ?
#
loop_
_entity_poly.entity_id
_entity_poly.type
_entity_poly.pdbx_seq_one_letter_code
_entity_poly.pdbx_strand_id
1 'polypeptide(L)'
;MELNSGIPIISYASDNFKELALASGFLAAMDSFITQIGGSKLEEINYKGFYIQAAYGKSTKLACFLSIPADKSLKERLKQLIGLFEERYEDKIEKFKLSGNTKLFDSREIIYLIKDIIDI
;
A
#
# COMPACT_ATOMS: atom_id res chain seq x y z
N MET A 1 4.63 -13.47 17.63
CA MET A 1 5.31 -12.31 17.02
C MET A 1 4.29 -11.67 16.08
N GLU A 2 3.83 -10.46 16.35
CA GLU A 2 2.78 -9.83 15.54
C GLU A 2 3.28 -9.59 14.12
N LEU A 3 2.61 -10.21 13.13
CA LEU A 3 2.99 -10.18 11.72
C LEU A 3 2.35 -9.01 10.93
N ASN A 4 1.63 -8.10 11.61
CA ASN A 4 0.89 -6.98 11.00
C ASN A 4 1.38 -5.62 11.53
N SER A 5 2.69 -5.37 11.49
CA SER A 5 3.27 -4.16 12.08
C SER A 5 2.84 -2.85 11.40
N GLY A 6 2.26 -2.91 10.19
CA GLY A 6 1.83 -1.73 9.45
C GLY A 6 2.98 -0.76 9.15
N ILE A 7 4.23 -1.22 9.19
CA ILE A 7 5.40 -0.37 8.98
C ILE A 7 5.41 0.06 7.50
N PRO A 8 5.38 1.37 7.22
CA PRO A 8 5.37 1.86 5.86
C PRO A 8 6.69 1.53 5.17
N ILE A 9 6.61 0.94 3.98
CA ILE A 9 7.80 0.68 3.15
C ILE A 9 8.15 1.96 2.38
N ILE A 10 7.20 2.50 1.61
CA ILE A 10 7.35 3.70 0.78
C ILE A 10 6.05 4.50 0.72
N SER A 11 6.19 5.80 0.48
CA SER A 11 5.09 6.69 0.10
C SER A 11 5.45 7.42 -1.19
N TYR A 12 4.45 7.60 -2.04
CA TYR A 12 4.52 8.50 -3.17
C TYR A 12 3.26 9.35 -3.17
N ALA A 13 3.44 10.67 -3.23
CA ALA A 13 2.37 11.64 -3.34
C ALA A 13 2.83 12.74 -4.31
N SER A 14 1.90 13.26 -5.11
CA SER A 14 2.15 14.42 -5.99
C SER A 14 2.45 15.68 -5.18
N ASP A 15 1.93 15.74 -3.95
CA ASP A 15 2.14 16.81 -2.98
C ASP A 15 2.89 16.32 -1.73
N ASN A 16 3.42 17.25 -0.94
CA ASN A 16 4.28 16.98 0.20
C ASN A 16 3.47 16.44 1.40
N PHE A 17 2.98 15.19 1.32
CA PHE A 17 2.21 14.52 2.37
C PHE A 17 3.13 13.98 3.47
N LYS A 18 3.04 14.55 4.68
CA LYS A 18 3.98 14.28 5.77
C LYS A 18 3.50 13.22 6.78
N GLU A 19 2.27 12.73 6.66
CA GLU A 19 1.63 11.89 7.68
C GLU A 19 1.57 10.40 7.30
N LEU A 20 2.64 9.88 6.71
CA LEU A 20 2.73 8.49 6.23
C LEU A 20 2.47 7.46 7.33
N ALA A 21 3.06 7.65 8.51
CA ALA A 21 2.91 6.73 9.63
C ALA A 21 1.44 6.68 10.13
N LEU A 22 0.74 7.81 10.10
CA LEU A 22 -0.67 7.89 10.47
C LEU A 22 -1.55 7.17 9.46
N ALA A 23 -1.33 7.42 8.17
CA ALA A 23 -2.06 6.74 7.10
C ALA A 23 -1.86 5.22 7.15
N SER A 24 -0.61 4.77 7.32
CA SER A 24 -0.28 3.34 7.42
C SER A 24 -0.91 2.69 8.67
N GLY A 25 -0.84 3.36 9.82
CA GLY A 25 -1.47 2.89 11.06
C GLY A 25 -2.99 2.82 10.96
N PHE A 26 -3.62 3.82 10.35
CA PHE A 26 -5.06 3.83 10.10
C PHE A 26 -5.49 2.65 9.23
N LEU A 27 -4.78 2.38 8.13
CA LEU A 27 -5.07 1.27 7.23
C LEU A 27 -4.90 -0.09 7.92
N ALA A 28 -3.84 -0.26 8.72
CA ALA A 28 -3.62 -1.47 9.49
C ALA A 28 -4.76 -1.71 10.50
N ALA A 29 -5.21 -0.66 11.19
CA ALA A 29 -6.34 -0.74 12.11
C ALA A 29 -7.65 -1.07 11.39
N MET A 30 -7.91 -0.46 10.23
CA MET A 30 -9.09 -0.74 9.41
C MET A 30 -9.12 -2.18 8.89
N ASP A 31 -7.98 -2.70 8.43
CA ASP A 31 -7.87 -4.11 8.03
C ASP A 31 -8.12 -5.06 9.20
N SER A 32 -7.55 -4.75 10.37
CA SER A 32 -7.78 -5.54 11.58
C SER A 32 -9.27 -5.55 11.94
N PHE A 33 -9.93 -4.40 11.85
CA PHE A 33 -11.36 -4.28 12.10
C PHE A 33 -12.20 -5.10 11.11
N ILE A 34 -11.96 -4.98 9.80
CA ILE A 34 -12.67 -5.74 8.76
C ILE A 34 -12.49 -7.25 8.96
N THR A 35 -11.27 -7.68 9.28
CA THR A 35 -10.97 -9.09 9.56
C THR A 35 -11.78 -9.61 10.76
N GLN A 36 -11.90 -8.81 11.83
CA GLN A 36 -12.64 -9.19 13.04
C GLN A 36 -14.16 -9.32 12.82
N ILE A 37 -14.73 -8.56 11.88
CA ILE A 37 -16.17 -8.62 11.57
C ILE A 37 -16.52 -9.65 10.49
N GLY A 38 -15.57 -10.50 10.08
CA GLY A 38 -15.78 -11.56 9.10
C GLY A 38 -15.60 -11.13 7.64
N GLY A 39 -15.10 -9.93 7.38
CA GLY A 39 -14.61 -9.53 6.06
C GLY A 39 -13.19 -10.04 5.82
N SER A 40 -12.75 -10.06 4.55
CA SER A 40 -11.43 -10.57 4.18
C SER A 40 -10.40 -9.47 3.93
N LYS A 41 -10.80 -8.33 3.32
CA LYS A 41 -9.93 -7.23 2.90
C LYS A 41 -10.71 -5.92 2.81
N LEU A 42 -10.03 -4.79 2.99
CA LEU A 42 -10.56 -3.47 2.66
C LEU A 42 -10.52 -3.29 1.13
N GLU A 43 -11.64 -2.99 0.47
CA GLU A 43 -11.60 -2.75 -0.98
C GLU A 43 -11.60 -1.26 -1.31
N GLU A 44 -12.56 -0.51 -0.77
CA GLU A 44 -12.67 0.94 -0.95
C GLU A 44 -13.28 1.57 0.31
N ILE A 45 -12.74 2.70 0.76
CA ILE A 45 -13.39 3.55 1.78
C ILE A 45 -13.60 4.94 1.20
N ASN A 46 -14.81 5.49 1.36
CA ASN A 46 -15.03 6.92 1.29
C ASN A 46 -14.87 7.52 2.70
N TYR A 47 -13.85 8.34 2.90
CA TYR A 47 -13.57 9.01 4.16
C TYR A 47 -13.35 10.50 3.95
N LYS A 48 -14.23 11.33 4.50
CA LYS A 48 -14.14 12.80 4.47
C LYS A 48 -13.89 13.40 3.07
N GLY A 49 -14.48 12.82 2.03
CA GLY A 49 -14.33 13.27 0.65
C GLY A 49 -13.12 12.71 -0.10
N PHE A 50 -12.37 11.80 0.52
CA PHE A 50 -11.33 11.01 -0.16
C PHE A 50 -11.79 9.56 -0.33
N TYR A 51 -11.40 8.97 -1.45
CA TYR A 51 -11.55 7.56 -1.74
C TYR A 51 -10.22 6.86 -1.53
N ILE A 52 -10.20 5.85 -0.67
CA ILE A 52 -9.03 5.01 -0.43
C ILE A 52 -9.24 3.72 -1.19
N GLN A 53 -8.49 3.53 -2.28
CA GLN A 53 -8.48 2.27 -3.01
C GLN A 53 -7.32 1.41 -2.50
N ALA A 54 -7.63 0.25 -1.93
CA ALA A 54 -6.62 -0.68 -1.47
C ALA A 54 -6.37 -1.80 -2.50
N ALA A 55 -5.14 -2.30 -2.52
CA ALA A 55 -4.72 -3.48 -3.27
C ALA A 55 -3.82 -4.36 -2.37
N TYR A 56 -3.91 -5.67 -2.55
CA TYR A 56 -3.28 -6.63 -1.65
C TYR A 56 -2.43 -7.63 -2.42
N GLY A 57 -1.15 -7.70 -2.05
CA GLY A 57 -0.27 -8.78 -2.42
C GLY A 57 -0.35 -9.92 -1.41
N LYS A 58 0.58 -10.87 -1.52
CA LYS A 58 0.75 -11.97 -0.57
C LYS A 58 1.33 -11.49 0.76
N SER A 59 2.23 -10.52 0.71
CA SER A 59 3.06 -10.05 1.83
C SER A 59 2.98 -8.55 2.08
N THR A 60 2.43 -7.81 1.13
CA THR A 60 2.38 -6.35 1.12
C THR A 60 0.95 -5.86 0.90
N LYS A 61 0.73 -4.61 1.28
CA LYS A 61 -0.54 -3.90 1.11
C LYS A 61 -0.24 -2.54 0.50
N LEU A 62 -1.08 -2.12 -0.43
CA LEU A 62 -1.00 -0.81 -1.07
C LEU A 62 -2.31 -0.08 -0.86
N ALA A 63 -2.23 1.21 -0.55
CA ALA A 63 -3.38 2.09 -0.48
C ALA A 63 -3.12 3.34 -1.30
N CYS A 64 -4.07 3.65 -2.18
CA CYS A 64 -4.06 4.83 -3.03
C CYS A 64 -5.17 5.78 -2.56
N PHE A 65 -4.80 7.01 -2.22
CA PHE A 65 -5.73 8.05 -1.77
C PHE A 65 -6.10 8.92 -2.97
N LEU A 66 -7.40 9.05 -3.23
CA LEU A 66 -7.95 9.71 -4.42
C LEU A 66 -9.02 10.73 -4.01
N SER A 67 -9.15 11.80 -4.78
CA SER A 67 -10.25 12.77 -4.64
C SER A 67 -11.56 12.30 -5.27
N ILE A 68 -11.50 11.30 -6.16
CA ILE A 68 -12.63 10.68 -6.84
C ILE A 68 -12.52 9.15 -6.75
N PRO A 69 -13.62 8.39 -6.93
CA PRO A 69 -13.57 6.93 -6.93
C PRO A 69 -12.61 6.41 -8.02
N ALA A 70 -11.87 5.35 -7.71
CA ALA A 70 -11.03 4.69 -8.70
C ALA A 70 -11.90 4.03 -9.78
N ASP A 71 -11.56 4.24 -11.04
CA ASP A 71 -12.17 3.48 -12.14
C ASP A 71 -11.63 2.04 -12.19
N LYS A 72 -12.26 1.21 -13.03
CA LYS A 72 -11.84 -0.19 -13.19
C LYS A 72 -10.39 -0.32 -13.67
N SER A 73 -9.93 0.61 -14.52
CA SER A 73 -8.59 0.60 -15.08
C SER A 73 -7.54 0.84 -13.99
N LEU A 74 -7.74 1.85 -13.16
CA LEU A 74 -6.88 2.16 -12.02
C LEU A 74 -6.86 1.00 -11.01
N LYS A 75 -8.01 0.39 -10.69
CA LYS A 75 -8.06 -0.78 -9.80
C LYS A 75 -7.19 -1.94 -10.30
N GLU A 76 -7.21 -2.23 -11.60
CA GLU A 76 -6.37 -3.27 -12.20
C GLU A 76 -4.89 -2.88 -12.22
N ARG A 77 -4.55 -1.63 -12.53
CA ARG A 77 -3.16 -1.13 -12.48
C ARG A 77 -2.57 -1.20 -11.07
N LEU A 78 -3.35 -0.89 -10.03
CA LEU A 78 -2.92 -1.03 -8.63
C LEU A 78 -2.65 -2.50 -8.24
N LYS A 79 -3.46 -3.45 -8.73
CA LYS A 79 -3.21 -4.90 -8.54
C LYS A 79 -1.94 -5.35 -9.26
N GLN A 80 -1.71 -4.86 -10.47
CA GLN A 80 -0.48 -5.16 -11.23
C GLN A 80 0.75 -4.58 -10.52
N LEU A 81 0.67 -3.34 -10.03
CA LEU A 81 1.74 -2.68 -9.29
C LEU A 81 2.17 -3.49 -8.06
N ILE A 82 1.22 -3.90 -7.23
CA ILE A 82 1.57 -4.66 -6.02
C ILE A 82 2.12 -6.06 -6.35
N GLY A 83 1.62 -6.70 -7.41
CA GLY A 83 2.17 -7.97 -7.90
C GLY A 83 3.63 -7.84 -8.37
N LEU A 84 3.90 -6.86 -9.24
CA LEU A 84 5.25 -6.58 -9.74
C LEU A 84 6.21 -6.13 -8.65
N PHE A 85 5.70 -5.38 -7.66
CA PHE A 85 6.49 -5.00 -6.49
C PHE A 85 6.95 -6.23 -5.70
N GLU A 86 6.04 -7.17 -5.41
CA GLU A 86 6.38 -8.38 -4.68
C GLU A 86 7.33 -9.28 -5.46
N GLU A 87 7.10 -9.47 -6.76
CA GLU A 87 7.97 -10.26 -7.61
C GLU A 87 9.39 -9.68 -7.67
N ARG A 88 9.52 -8.36 -7.84
CA ARG A 88 10.82 -7.69 -7.96
C ARG A 88 11.59 -7.63 -6.64
N TYR A 89 10.89 -7.60 -5.51
CA TYR A 89 11.51 -7.33 -4.21
C TYR A 89 11.29 -8.44 -3.18
N GLU A 90 10.92 -9.65 -3.59
CA GLU A 90 10.63 -10.80 -2.72
C GLU A 90 11.71 -11.00 -1.63
N ASP A 91 12.97 -11.12 -2.03
CA ASP A 91 14.11 -11.27 -1.12
C ASP A 91 14.25 -10.12 -0.11
N LYS A 92 13.94 -8.89 -0.54
CA LYS A 92 14.03 -7.70 0.30
C LYS A 92 12.85 -7.63 1.27
N ILE A 93 11.66 -8.06 0.83
CA ILE A 93 10.46 -8.16 1.66
C ILE A 93 10.68 -9.17 2.78
N GLU A 94 11.25 -10.34 2.50
CA GLU A 94 11.56 -11.33 3.54
C GLU A 94 12.59 -10.80 4.56
N LYS A 95 13.65 -10.15 4.09
CA LYS A 95 14.62 -9.48 4.98
C LYS A 95 13.98 -8.36 5.80
N PHE A 96 13.06 -7.62 5.20
CA PHE A 96 12.32 -6.55 5.88
C PHE A 96 11.40 -7.10 6.97
N LYS A 97 10.66 -8.19 6.73
CA LYS A 97 9.82 -8.84 7.74
C LYS A 97 10.60 -9.24 8.99
N LEU A 98 11.87 -9.62 8.83
CA LEU A 98 12.75 -10.02 9.93
C LEU A 98 13.40 -8.83 10.66
N SER A 99 13.70 -7.74 9.95
CA SER A 99 14.55 -6.66 10.46
C SER A 99 13.85 -5.32 10.66
N GLY A 100 12.70 -5.10 10.01
CA GLY A 100 12.05 -3.79 9.90
C GLY A 100 12.89 -2.74 9.15
N ASN A 101 14.00 -3.13 8.51
CA ASN A 101 14.94 -2.18 7.92
C ASN A 101 14.44 -1.63 6.58
N THR A 102 13.86 -0.44 6.59
CA THR A 102 13.35 0.23 5.39
C THR A 102 14.44 0.60 4.38
N LYS A 103 15.72 0.67 4.79
CA LYS A 103 16.86 0.98 3.90
C LYS A 103 17.14 -0.11 2.85
N LEU A 104 16.48 -1.26 2.95
CA LEU A 104 16.57 -2.33 1.94
C LEU A 104 15.99 -1.90 0.59
N PHE A 105 15.04 -0.94 0.60
CA PHE A 105 14.32 -0.50 -0.58
C PHE A 105 14.90 0.82 -1.12
N ASP A 106 15.28 0.88 -2.40
CA ASP A 106 15.61 2.16 -3.05
C ASP A 106 14.30 2.84 -3.45
N SER A 107 13.99 3.93 -2.77
CA SER A 107 12.76 4.70 -3.00
C SER A 107 12.66 5.23 -4.44
N ARG A 108 13.78 5.52 -5.11
CA ARG A 108 13.77 6.06 -6.49
C ARG A 108 13.33 5.00 -7.49
N GLU A 109 13.84 3.78 -7.37
CA GLU A 109 13.45 2.65 -8.24
C GLU A 109 11.97 2.34 -8.10
N ILE A 110 11.45 2.41 -6.88
CA ILE A 110 10.06 2.09 -6.58
C ILE A 110 9.13 3.22 -7.02
N ILE A 111 9.54 4.48 -6.85
CA ILE A 111 8.80 5.63 -7.40
C ILE A 111 8.75 5.55 -8.93
N TYR A 112 9.82 5.13 -9.59
CA TYR A 112 9.82 4.93 -11.04
C TYR A 112 8.79 3.86 -11.45
N LEU A 113 8.77 2.72 -10.75
CA LEU A 113 7.76 1.67 -10.97
C LEU A 113 6.32 2.17 -10.74
N ILE A 114 6.10 2.97 -9.70
CA ILE A 114 4.79 3.56 -9.41
C ILE A 114 4.34 4.46 -10.56
N LYS A 115 5.22 5.34 -11.05
CA LYS A 115 4.92 6.25 -12.17
C LYS A 115 4.63 5.51 -13.46
N ASP A 116 5.44 4.51 -13.78
CA ASP A 116 5.31 3.68 -14.98
C ASP A 116 3.94 2.96 -15.06
N ILE A 117 3.42 2.53 -13.91
CA ILE A 117 2.16 1.77 -13.85
C ILE A 117 0.94 2.65 -13.65
N ILE A 118 1.00 3.65 -12.78
CA ILE A 118 -0.19 4.43 -12.42
C ILE A 118 -0.43 5.60 -13.39
N ASP A 119 0.55 5.99 -14.22
CA ASP A 119 0.43 7.05 -15.24
C ASP A 119 -0.31 8.29 -14.69
N ILE A 120 0.27 8.92 -13.67
CA ILE A 120 -0.20 10.15 -13.02
C ILE A 120 0.84 11.24 -13.21
#